data_AF-A0A7K8X410-F1
#
_entry.id   AF-A0A7K8X410-F1
#
_cell.length_a   1.000
_cell.length_b   1.000
_cell.length_c   1.000
_cell.angle_alpha   90.00
_cell.angle_beta   90.00
_cell.angle_gamma   90.00
#
_symmetry.space_group_name_H-M   'P 1'
#
loop_
_entity.id
_entity.type
_entity.pdbx_description
1 polymer ?
#
loop_
_entity_poly.entity_id
_entity_poly.type
_entity_poly.pdbx_seq_one_letter_code
_entity_poly.pdbx_strand_id
1 'polypeptide(L)'
;EEESQVLHGTGHCKWFNVRMGFGFISMSNREGSPLESPVDVFVHQSKLYMEGFRSLKEGEPVEFTFKKSSKGLESIRVTGPGGSPCLGSERRPKGKTVQKRKPKGDR
;
A
#
# COMPACT_ATOMS: atom_id res chain seq x y z
N GLU A 1 19.67 -21.28 8.76
CA GLU A 1 18.47 -20.57 8.30
C GLU A 1 18.88 -19.17 7.86
N GLU A 2 18.46 -18.68 6.70
CA GLU A 2 18.81 -17.33 6.25
C GLU A 2 17.89 -16.33 6.97
N GLU A 3 18.40 -15.75 8.06
CA GLU A 3 17.74 -14.70 8.82
C GLU A 3 17.60 -13.48 7.89
N SER A 4 16.53 -13.44 7.11
CA SER A 4 16.19 -12.31 6.25
C SER A 4 15.90 -11.13 7.17
N GLN A 5 16.92 -10.30 7.40
CA GLN A 5 16.83 -9.11 8.23
C GLN A 5 15.64 -8.26 7.78
N VAL A 6 14.65 -8.17 8.66
CA VAL A 6 13.52 -7.26 8.48
C VAL A 6 14.02 -5.87 8.82
N LEU A 7 13.94 -4.98 7.85
CA LEU A 7 14.35 -3.59 7.97
C LEU A 7 13.10 -2.71 8.00
N HIS A 8 13.21 -1.55 8.63
CA HIS A 8 12.19 -0.52 8.65
C HIS A 8 12.56 0.62 7.71
N GLY A 9 11.54 1.15 7.02
CA GLY A 9 11.70 2.26 6.08
C GLY A 9 10.47 3.15 6.06
N THR A 10 10.69 4.41 5.68
CA THR A 10 9.62 5.37 5.43
C THR A 10 9.79 5.98 4.05
N GLY A 11 8.68 6.38 3.46
CA GLY A 11 8.68 6.90 2.11
C GLY A 11 7.28 7.25 1.64
N HIS A 12 7.08 7.23 0.33
CA HIS A 12 5.77 7.49 -0.27
C HIS A 12 5.46 6.48 -1.36
N CYS A 13 4.18 6.21 -1.60
CA CYS A 13 3.77 5.33 -2.70
C CYS A 13 4.15 5.98 -4.05
N LYS A 14 5.01 5.31 -4.82
CA LYS A 14 5.43 5.76 -6.15
C LYS A 14 4.33 5.54 -7.18
N TRP A 15 3.74 4.35 -7.15
CA TRP A 15 2.57 4.01 -7.94
C TRP A 15 1.94 2.73 -7.40
N PHE A 16 0.64 2.56 -7.61
CA PHE A 16 -0.08 1.35 -7.24
C PHE A 16 -1.10 0.97 -8.30
N ASN A 17 -0.99 -0.26 -8.82
CA ASN A 17 -1.97 -0.79 -9.75
C ASN A 17 -3.10 -1.45 -8.97
N VAL A 18 -4.19 -0.72 -8.82
CA VAL A 18 -5.40 -1.16 -8.10
C VAL A 18 -6.01 -2.43 -8.68
N ARG A 19 -5.93 -2.63 -10.00
CA ARG A 19 -6.48 -3.82 -10.68
C ARG A 19 -5.63 -5.06 -10.43
N MET A 20 -4.31 -4.91 -10.42
CA MET A 20 -3.39 -6.03 -10.21
C MET A 20 -3.05 -6.27 -8.73
N GLY A 21 -3.32 -5.30 -7.86
CA GLY A 21 -3.10 -5.42 -6.41
C GLY A 21 -1.63 -5.33 -5.99
N PHE A 22 -0.79 -4.66 -6.78
CA PHE A 22 0.61 -4.42 -6.42
C PHE A 22 1.11 -3.06 -6.92
N GLY A 23 2.24 -2.62 -6.38
CA GLY A 23 2.87 -1.36 -6.72
C GLY A 23 4.29 -1.27 -6.20
N PHE A 24 4.81 -0.04 -6.19
CA PHE A 24 6.10 0.28 -5.62
C PHE A 24 6.00 1.49 -4.69
N ILE A 25 6.81 1.45 -3.64
CA ILE A 25 7.02 2.54 -2.69
C ILE A 25 8.40 3.10 -2.96
N SER A 26 8.51 4.42 -3.04
CA SER A 26 9.78 5.13 -3.08
C SER A 26 10.22 5.38 -1.64
N MET A 27 11.22 4.61 -1.20
CA MET A 27 11.78 4.73 0.15
C MET A 27 12.71 5.93 0.22
N SER A 28 12.42 6.87 1.12
CA SER A 28 13.26 8.05 1.37
C SER A 28 14.13 7.91 2.60
N ASN A 29 13.70 7.13 3.60
CA ASN A 29 14.47 6.87 4.81
C ASN A 29 14.53 5.38 5.11
N ARG A 30 15.65 4.93 5.66
CA ARG A 30 15.89 3.56 6.12
C ARG A 30 16.42 3.60 7.54
N GLU A 31 15.79 2.87 8.47
CA GLU A 31 16.20 2.84 9.89
C GLU A 31 16.36 4.26 10.50
N GLY A 32 15.50 5.20 10.08
CA GLY A 32 15.57 6.60 10.53
C GLY A 32 16.67 7.46 9.87
N SER A 33 17.50 6.88 9.01
CA SER A 33 18.50 7.63 8.23
C SER A 33 17.95 7.98 6.82
N PRO A 34 18.08 9.23 6.37
CA PRO A 34 17.74 9.60 5.00
C PRO A 34 18.67 8.93 3.99
N LEU A 35 18.10 8.52 2.86
CA LEU A 35 18.84 7.93 1.74
C LEU A 35 19.23 9.03 0.75
N GLU A 36 20.47 9.00 0.25
CA GLU A 36 20.89 9.91 -0.85
C GLU A 36 20.07 9.69 -2.13
N SER A 37 19.65 8.46 -2.37
CA SER A 37 18.84 8.10 -3.54
C SER A 37 17.62 7.31 -3.09
N PRO A 38 16.42 7.67 -3.58
CA PRO A 38 15.22 6.92 -3.29
C PRO A 38 15.33 5.51 -3.85
N VAL A 39 14.95 4.51 -3.05
CA VAL A 39 15.00 3.10 -3.45
C VAL A 39 13.59 2.57 -3.65
N ASP A 40 13.38 1.84 -4.74
CA ASP A 40 12.09 1.23 -5.05
C ASP A 40 11.89 -0.05 -4.24
N VAL A 41 10.79 -0.10 -3.48
CA VAL A 41 10.38 -1.25 -2.67
C VAL A 41 9.08 -1.80 -3.22
N PHE A 42 9.06 -3.09 -3.56
CA PHE A 42 7.87 -3.77 -4.06
C PHE A 42 6.82 -3.92 -2.95
N VAL A 43 5.57 -3.59 -3.27
CA VAL A 43 4.43 -3.74 -2.35
C VAL A 43 3.29 -4.53 -2.98
N HIS A 44 2.73 -5.45 -2.20
CA HIS A 44 1.54 -6.22 -2.58
C HIS A 44 0.36 -5.86 -1.67
N GLN A 45 -0.86 -5.89 -2.21
CA GLN A 45 -2.07 -5.51 -1.49
C GLN A 45 -2.29 -6.29 -0.19
N SER A 46 -1.80 -7.53 -0.10
CA SER A 46 -1.93 -8.36 1.12
C SER A 46 -1.09 -7.87 2.29
N LYS A 47 -0.14 -6.96 2.05
CA LYS A 47 0.76 -6.39 3.06
C LYS A 47 0.29 -5.04 3.59
N LEU A 48 -0.75 -4.46 2.98
CA LEU A 48 -1.31 -3.17 3.37
C LEU A 48 -2.17 -3.31 4.63
N TYR A 49 -1.84 -2.54 5.66
CA TYR A 49 -2.61 -2.43 6.87
C TYR A 49 -3.76 -1.45 6.68
N MET A 50 -4.91 -1.97 6.25
CA MET A 50 -6.16 -1.22 6.14
C MET A 50 -7.35 -2.17 6.08
N GLU A 51 -8.52 -1.66 6.40
CA GLU A 51 -9.78 -2.40 6.30
C GLU A 51 -10.41 -2.27 4.90
N GLY A 52 -11.10 -3.32 4.47
CA GLY A 52 -11.79 -3.34 3.18
C GLY A 52 -10.87 -3.47 1.98
N PHE A 53 -11.02 -2.59 1.00
CA PHE A 53 -10.34 -2.68 -0.29
C PHE A 53 -8.91 -2.13 -0.19
N ARG A 54 -7.92 -3.03 -0.28
CA ARG A 54 -6.51 -2.73 -0.03
C ARG A 54 -5.82 -2.10 -1.24
N SER A 55 -5.49 -0.82 -1.14
CA SER A 55 -4.76 -0.07 -2.17
C SER A 55 -3.94 1.06 -1.56
N LEU A 56 -3.06 1.69 -2.33
CA LEU A 56 -2.33 2.90 -1.94
C LEU A 56 -2.66 4.05 -2.90
N LYS A 57 -2.66 5.28 -2.39
CA LYS A 57 -2.72 6.48 -3.22
C LYS A 57 -1.32 6.90 -3.63
N GLU A 58 -1.14 7.28 -4.89
CA GLU A 58 0.14 7.82 -5.36
C GLU A 58 0.53 9.08 -4.55
N GLY A 59 1.77 9.14 -4.09
CA GLY A 59 2.28 10.19 -3.22
C GLY A 59 1.88 10.06 -1.73
N GLU A 60 1.12 9.03 -1.34
CA GLU A 60 0.74 8.81 0.06
C GLU A 60 1.98 8.49 0.92
N PRO A 61 2.19 9.19 2.05
CA PRO A 61 3.27 8.86 2.98
C PRO A 61 2.98 7.53 3.67
N VAL A 62 3.98 6.67 3.71
CA VAL A 62 3.86 5.31 4.26
C VAL A 62 5.07 4.95 5.10
N GLU A 63 4.81 4.15 6.13
CA GLU A 63 5.81 3.47 6.94
C GLU A 63 5.71 1.98 6.66
N PHE A 64 6.83 1.30 6.55
CA PHE A 64 6.81 -0.10 6.16
C PHE A 64 8.01 -0.86 6.68
N THR A 65 7.82 -2.16 6.86
CA THR A 65 8.91 -3.10 7.02
C THR A 65 9.15 -3.83 5.71
N PHE A 66 10.41 -4.06 5.38
CA PHE A 66 10.80 -4.73 4.14
C PHE A 66 11.95 -5.71 4.38
N LYS A 67 12.12 -6.63 3.45
CA LYS A 67 13.26 -7.55 3.41
C LYS A 67 13.88 -7.56 2.03
N LYS A 68 15.12 -8.03 1.96
CA LYS A 68 15.75 -8.38 0.69
C LYS A 68 15.18 -9.73 0.22
N SER A 69 14.74 -9.78 -1.02
CA SER A 69 14.21 -10.95 -1.72
C SER A 69 15.01 -11.19 -3.00
N SER A 70 14.81 -12.33 -3.65
CA SER A 70 15.48 -12.65 -4.92
C SER A 70 15.16 -11.68 -6.05
N LYS A 71 14.05 -10.94 -5.95
CA LYS A 71 13.58 -9.94 -6.92
C LYS A 71 13.89 -8.49 -6.52
N GLY A 72 14.62 -8.26 -5.43
CA GLY A 72 14.87 -6.93 -4.87
C GLY A 72 14.23 -6.74 -3.49
N LEU A 73 13.92 -5.49 -3.13
CA LEU A 73 13.31 -5.17 -1.84
C LEU A 73 11.80 -5.43 -1.87
N GLU A 74 11.29 -6.16 -0.89
CA GLU A 74 9.88 -6.53 -0.78
C GLU A 74 9.32 -6.09 0.58
N SER A 75 8.17 -5.41 0.57
CA SER A 75 7.44 -5.03 1.78
C SER A 75 6.84 -6.25 2.48
N ILE A 76 6.96 -6.30 3.80
CA ILE A 76 6.33 -7.29 4.68
C ILE A 76 5.04 -6.73 5.28
N ARG A 77 5.05 -5.46 5.70
CA ARG A 77 3.91 -4.75 6.25
C ARG A 77 4.01 -3.28 5.89
N VAL A 78 2.91 -2.67 5.48
CA VAL A 78 2.83 -1.25 5.13
C VAL A 78 1.70 -0.61 5.92
N THR A 79 1.97 0.52 6.55
CA THR A 79 1.06 1.36 7.32
C THR A 79 1.16 2.80 6.82
N GLY A 80 0.20 3.63 7.19
CA GLY A 80 0.35 5.08 7.16
C GLY A 80 1.31 5.57 8.24
N PRO A 81 1.56 6.89 8.30
CA PRO A 81 2.40 7.51 9.32
C PRO A 81 1.88 7.22 10.74
N GLY A 82 2.81 6.92 11.65
CA GLY A 82 2.50 6.59 13.05
C GLY A 82 1.70 5.30 13.22
N GLY A 83 1.78 4.37 12.26
CA GLY A 83 1.04 3.10 12.30
C GLY A 83 -0.46 3.20 11.95
N SER A 84 -0.91 4.36 11.46
CA SER A 84 -2.29 4.56 10.98
C SER A 84 -2.63 3.60 9.82
N PRO A 85 -3.91 3.28 9.58
CA PRO A 85 -4.29 2.55 8.37
C PRO A 85 -3.98 3.37 7.11
N CYS A 86 -3.64 2.69 6.02
CA CYS A 86 -3.39 3.35 4.73
C CYS A 86 -4.66 4.06 4.22
N LEU A 87 -4.50 5.24 3.60
CA LEU A 87 -5.60 6.01 3.01
C LEU A 87 -6.23 5.24 1.84
N GLY A 88 -5.36 4.71 0.97
CA GLY A 88 -5.75 3.99 -0.23
C GLY A 88 -6.29 4.86 -1.34
N SER A 89 -6.45 4.26 -2.52
CA SER A 89 -6.87 4.98 -3.72
C SER A 89 -8.37 5.31 -3.66
N GLU A 90 -8.70 6.58 -3.89
CA GLU A 90 -10.07 7.05 -4.14
C GLU A 90 -10.70 6.37 -5.38
N ARG A 91 -9.86 5.79 -6.25
CA ARG A 91 -10.30 4.89 -7.32
C ARG A 91 -10.66 3.53 -6.73
N ARG A 92 -11.70 3.47 -5.90
CA ARG A 92 -12.49 2.25 -5.82
C ARG A 92 -12.92 1.94 -7.26
N PRO A 93 -12.63 0.75 -7.83
CA PRO A 93 -13.34 0.35 -9.03
C PRO A 93 -14.81 0.51 -8.69
N LYS A 94 -15.55 1.30 -9.48
CA LYS A 94 -16.99 1.49 -9.28
C LYS A 94 -17.66 0.12 -9.43
N GLY A 95 -17.67 -0.66 -8.37
CA GLY A 95 -18.64 -1.71 -8.16
C GLY A 95 -19.97 -1.00 -8.25
N LYS A 96 -20.74 -1.36 -9.29
CA LYS A 96 -22.07 -0.86 -9.58
C LYS A 96 -22.76 -0.49 -8.28
N THR A 97 -23.10 0.78 -8.11
CA THR A 97 -24.15 1.17 -7.18
C THR A 97 -25.30 0.21 -7.45
N VAL A 98 -25.53 -0.72 -6.51
CA VAL A 98 -26.68 -1.59 -6.52
C VAL A 98 -27.86 -0.64 -6.64
N GLN A 99 -28.52 -0.66 -7.81
CA GLN A 99 -29.72 0.11 -8.04
C GLN A 99 -30.67 -0.27 -6.91
N LYS A 100 -30.83 0.64 -5.94
CA LYS A 100 -31.87 0.54 -4.93
C LYS A 100 -33.18 0.69 -5.69
N ARG A 101 -33.72 -0.45 -6.17
CA ARG A 101 -35.04 -0.54 -6.80
C ARG A 101 -36.01 0.02 -5.77
N LYS A 102 -36.54 1.22 -6.03
CA LYS A 102 -37.68 1.75 -5.28
C LYS A 102 -38.83 0.75 -5.47
N PRO A 103 -39.51 0.27 -4.42
CA PRO A 103 -40.72 -0.50 -4.60
C PRO A 103 -41.76 0.40 -5.29
N LYS A 104 -42.35 -0.12 -6.38
CA LYS A 104 -43.47 0.50 -7.09
C LYS A 104 -44.65 0.45 -6.12
N GLY A 105 -44.97 1.59 -5.51
CA GLY A 105 -46.12 1.70 -4.63
C GLY A 105 -47.40 1.44 -5.43
N ASP A 106 -48.17 0.47 -5.00
CA ASP A 106 -49.54 0.22 -5.43
C ASP A 106 -50.44 1.37 -4.99
N ARG A 107 -51.01 2.10 -5.95
CA ARG A 107 -52.33 2.77 -5.86
C ARG A 107 -52.75 3.31 -7.22
#